data_AF-A0AAU0MA09-F1
#
_entry.id   AF-A0AAU0MA09-F1
#
_cell.length_a   1.000
_cell.length_b   1.000
_cell.length_c   1.000
_cell.angle_alpha   90.00
_cell.angle_beta   90.00
_cell.angle_gamma   90.00
#
_symmetry.space_group_name_H-M   'P 1'
#
loop_
_entity.id
_entity.type
_entity.pdbx_description
1 polymer ?
#
loop_
_entity_poly.entity_id
_entity_poly.type
_entity_poly.pdbx_seq_one_letter_code
_entity_poly.pdbx_strand_id
1 'polypeptide(L)'
;MATSAWGVGGRPELLDREDLADQAETWLRQQTQPQEPVIWRPEDGDDTFVHDIGQLSTLLRALQEPGDWGVLSRAGKQPWAQSMRVQGGWIVEVDGGTGPESFARRVQRIGGAMTDVQRCCADVVGRGTNYFGDEMIVSPVDAAQVLWAWICGGLPAGYTLRQLVEGID
;
A
#
# COMPACT_ATOMS: atom_id res chain seq x y z
N MET A 1 51.19 -27.44 -40.48
CA MET A 1 49.80 -27.81 -40.18
C MET A 1 49.36 -27.04 -38.94
N ALA A 2 48.25 -26.32 -39.10
CA ALA A 2 47.33 -25.68 -38.14
C ALA A 2 47.85 -24.99 -36.86
N THR A 3 47.62 -23.68 -36.87
CA THR A 3 47.74 -22.65 -35.82
C THR A 3 46.68 -22.75 -34.73
N SER A 4 47.08 -22.48 -33.48
CA SER A 4 46.21 -22.31 -32.30
C SER A 4 45.37 -21.02 -32.40
N ALA A 5 44.06 -21.13 -32.19
CA ALA A 5 43.17 -20.00 -32.00
C ALA A 5 42.89 -19.80 -30.51
N TRP A 6 43.44 -18.74 -29.92
CA TRP A 6 43.07 -18.26 -28.60
C TRP A 6 41.82 -17.41 -28.74
N GLY A 7 40.70 -17.93 -28.22
CA GLY A 7 39.43 -17.22 -28.14
C GLY A 7 39.54 -16.00 -27.24
N VAL A 8 39.10 -14.87 -27.78
CA VAL A 8 39.11 -13.55 -27.15
C VAL A 8 38.26 -13.57 -25.89
N GLY A 9 38.90 -13.32 -24.74
CA GLY A 9 38.21 -12.99 -23.50
C GLY A 9 37.54 -11.63 -23.63
N GLY A 10 36.22 -11.64 -23.81
CA GLY A 10 35.40 -10.44 -23.66
C GLY A 10 35.48 -9.99 -22.20
N ARG A 11 36.14 -8.85 -21.97
CA ARG A 11 36.07 -8.14 -20.69
C ARG A 11 34.60 -7.78 -20.43
N PRO A 12 34.04 -8.04 -19.24
CA PRO A 12 32.74 -7.48 -18.89
C PRO A 12 32.89 -5.97 -18.94
N GLU A 13 32.07 -5.35 -19.78
CA GLU A 13 31.90 -3.90 -19.89
C GLU A 13 31.49 -3.40 -18.50
N LEU A 14 32.44 -2.79 -17.80
CA LEU A 14 32.18 -2.06 -16.57
C LEU A 14 31.32 -0.86 -16.99
N LEU A 15 30.00 -0.96 -16.78
CA LEU A 15 29.09 0.17 -16.92
C LEU A 15 29.70 1.36 -16.17
N ASP A 16 29.92 2.45 -16.91
CA ASP A 16 30.62 3.62 -16.40
C ASP A 16 29.82 4.20 -15.21
N ARG A 17 30.51 4.63 -14.15
CA ARG A 17 29.81 5.06 -12.92
C ARG A 17 28.90 6.27 -13.14
N GLU A 18 29.18 7.08 -14.15
CA GLU A 18 28.36 8.22 -14.57
C GLU A 18 27.05 7.76 -15.21
N ASP A 19 27.05 6.64 -15.94
CA ASP A 19 25.86 6.03 -16.56
C ASP A 19 24.85 5.54 -15.51
N LEU A 20 25.34 5.02 -14.38
CA LEU A 20 24.48 4.62 -13.25
C LEU A 20 23.82 5.82 -12.55
N ALA A 21 24.52 6.95 -12.43
CA ALA A 21 23.95 8.15 -11.81
C ALA A 21 22.85 8.75 -12.70
N ASP A 22 23.08 8.82 -14.01
CA ASP A 22 22.10 9.31 -14.98
C ASP A 22 20.89 8.38 -15.12
N GLN A 23 21.10 7.06 -15.07
CA GLN A 23 20.02 6.08 -15.03
C GLN A 23 19.21 6.19 -13.73
N ALA A 24 19.87 6.38 -12.58
CA ALA A 24 19.19 6.58 -11.30
C ALA A 24 18.40 7.91 -11.30
N GLU A 25 18.95 8.99 -11.85
CA GLU A 25 18.26 10.28 -11.94
C GLU A 25 17.07 10.23 -12.91
N THR A 26 17.24 9.54 -14.05
CA THR A 26 16.16 9.29 -15.00
C THR A 26 15.05 8.45 -14.37
N TRP A 27 15.41 7.40 -13.62
CA TRP A 27 14.47 6.58 -12.88
C TRP A 27 13.74 7.37 -11.79
N LEU A 28 14.46 8.21 -11.03
CA LEU A 28 13.87 9.10 -10.01
C LEU A 28 12.90 10.11 -10.60
N ARG A 29 13.18 10.65 -11.81
CA ARG A 29 12.28 11.57 -12.52
C ARG A 29 11.02 10.88 -13.08
N GLN A 30 11.10 9.57 -13.32
CA GLN A 30 9.97 8.75 -13.76
C GLN A 30 9.10 8.26 -12.60
N GLN A 31 9.62 8.28 -11.37
CA GLN A 31 8.80 8.03 -10.19
C GLN A 31 7.78 9.17 -10.05
N THR A 32 6.50 8.81 -10.08
CA THR A 32 5.41 9.76 -9.79
C THR A 32 5.45 10.10 -8.31
N GLN A 33 6.28 11.08 -7.93
CA GLN A 33 6.27 11.58 -6.58
C GLN A 33 4.96 12.35 -6.33
N PRO A 34 4.31 12.16 -5.17
CA PRO A 34 3.18 12.98 -4.80
C PRO A 34 3.63 14.45 -4.76
N GLN A 35 2.96 15.31 -5.53
CA GLN A 35 3.26 16.75 -5.65
C GLN A 35 3.11 17.50 -4.32
N GLU A 36 2.42 16.90 -3.35
CA GLU A 36 2.18 17.40 -2.02
C GLU A 36 2.69 16.40 -0.98
N PRO A 37 3.13 16.86 0.21
CA PRO A 37 3.53 15.97 1.29
C PRO A 37 2.43 14.97 1.64
N VAL A 38 2.82 13.71 1.79
CA VAL A 38 1.96 12.65 2.29
C VAL A 38 2.15 12.55 3.80
N ILE A 39 1.05 12.50 4.53
CA ILE A 39 1.03 12.49 5.99
C ILE A 39 0.33 11.22 6.43
N TRP A 40 0.96 10.50 7.36
CA TRP A 40 0.36 9.41 8.13
C TRP A 40 -0.05 9.95 9.50
N ARG A 41 -1.29 9.68 9.89
CA ARG A 41 -1.85 10.01 11.19
C ARG A 41 -2.40 8.74 11.84
N PRO A 42 -1.71 8.16 12.84
CA PRO A 42 -2.27 7.06 13.61
C PRO A 42 -3.45 7.54 14.46
N GLU A 43 -4.27 6.61 14.97
CA GLU A 43 -5.32 6.91 15.96
C GLU A 43 -4.76 7.66 17.17
N ASP A 44 -3.70 7.09 17.74
CA ASP A 44 -2.95 7.64 18.85
C ASP A 44 -1.52 7.95 18.42
N GLY A 45 -1.20 9.24 18.25
CA GLY A 45 0.16 9.69 17.98
C GLY A 45 0.25 10.95 17.16
N ASP A 46 1.48 11.30 16.80
CA ASP A 46 1.79 12.50 16.01
C ASP A 46 1.80 12.22 14.51
N ASP A 47 1.43 13.24 13.74
CA ASP A 47 1.52 13.24 12.28
C ASP A 47 2.96 12.96 11.82
N THR A 48 3.11 12.03 10.89
CA THR A 48 4.40 11.65 10.31
C THR A 48 4.40 11.89 8.81
N PHE A 49 5.39 12.63 8.30
CA PHE A 49 5.59 12.73 6.85
C PHE A 49 6.09 11.41 6.30
N VAL A 50 5.44 10.92 5.23
CA VAL A 50 5.76 9.66 4.57
C VAL A 50 6.34 9.96 3.19
N HIS A 51 7.53 9.44 2.93
CA HIS A 51 8.25 9.70 1.68
C HIS A 51 8.23 8.50 0.72
N ASP A 52 8.02 7.29 1.24
CA ASP A 52 8.03 6.08 0.44
C ASP A 52 7.22 4.94 1.09
N ILE A 53 7.09 3.86 0.32
CA ILE A 53 6.37 2.63 0.72
C ILE A 53 7.06 1.93 1.90
N GLY A 54 8.40 1.99 2.00
CA GLY A 54 9.15 1.33 3.07
C GLY A 54 8.89 1.97 4.44
N GLN A 55 8.86 3.30 4.46
CA GLN A 55 8.48 4.06 5.65
C GLN A 55 7.03 3.77 6.04
N LEU A 56 6.10 3.79 5.06
CA LEU A 56 4.71 3.45 5.32
C LEU A 56 4.54 2.02 5.86
N SER A 57 5.27 1.05 5.33
CA SER A 57 5.25 -0.33 5.82
C SER A 57 5.75 -0.42 7.27
N THR A 58 6.74 0.39 7.63
CA THR A 58 7.24 0.47 9.01
C THR A 58 6.17 1.04 9.95
N LEU A 59 5.46 2.08 9.53
CA LEU A 59 4.35 2.67 10.28
C LEU A 59 3.19 1.66 10.45
N LEU A 60 2.83 0.90 9.41
CA LEU A 60 1.81 -0.15 9.51
C LEU A 60 2.20 -1.29 10.45
N ARG A 61 3.49 -1.63 10.53
CA ARG A 61 4.00 -2.62 11.50
C ARG A 61 3.93 -2.12 12.94
N ALA A 62 3.88 -0.81 13.15
CA ALA A 62 3.74 -0.22 14.47
C ALA A 62 2.29 -0.29 15.01
N LEU A 63 1.30 -0.60 14.16
CA LEU A 63 -0.06 -0.95 14.58
C LEU A 63 -0.03 -2.39 15.15
N GLN A 64 0.07 -2.51 16.48
CA GLN A 64 0.34 -3.78 17.15
C GLN A 64 -0.94 -4.53 17.47
N GLU A 65 -1.94 -3.83 17.98
CA GLU A 65 -3.16 -4.41 18.50
C GLU A 65 -4.27 -4.40 17.44
N PRO A 66 -5.11 -5.44 17.37
CA PRO A 66 -6.33 -5.38 16.58
C PRO A 66 -7.20 -4.20 17.02
N GLY A 67 -7.61 -3.38 16.06
CA GLY A 67 -8.28 -2.10 16.31
C GLY A 67 -7.39 -0.89 16.06
N ASP A 68 -6.06 -1.01 16.20
CA ASP A 68 -5.13 0.08 15.89
C ASP A 68 -5.30 0.50 14.42
N TRP A 69 -5.44 1.79 14.16
CA TRP A 69 -5.60 2.30 12.80
C TRP A 69 -4.79 3.57 12.54
N GLY A 70 -4.69 3.92 11.26
CA GLY A 70 -4.15 5.20 10.85
C GLY A 70 -4.59 5.58 9.45
N VAL A 71 -4.57 6.89 9.19
CA VAL A 71 -4.97 7.51 7.93
C VAL A 71 -3.74 8.08 7.23
N LEU A 72 -3.59 7.71 5.97
CA LEU A 72 -2.70 8.31 5.00
C LEU A 72 -3.47 9.34 4.19
N SER A 73 -2.96 10.57 4.08
CA SER A 73 -3.58 11.60 3.25
C SER A 73 -2.55 12.56 2.67
N ARG A 74 -2.92 13.29 1.61
CA ARG A 74 -2.20 14.52 1.23
C ARG A 74 -2.62 15.68 2.13
N ALA A 75 -1.77 16.70 2.25
CA ALA A 75 -2.03 17.89 3.07
C ALA A 75 -3.38 18.59 2.77
N GLY A 76 -3.99 18.35 1.61
CA GLY A 76 -5.32 18.83 1.18
C GLY A 76 -6.55 17.95 1.51
N LYS A 77 -6.45 16.95 2.39
CA LYS A 77 -7.51 16.00 2.84
C LYS A 77 -8.03 14.96 1.82
N GLN A 78 -7.85 15.15 0.52
CA GLN A 78 -8.12 14.12 -0.50
C GLN A 78 -6.97 14.00 -1.51
N PRO A 79 -6.70 12.80 -2.07
CA PRO A 79 -7.27 11.51 -1.64
C PRO A 79 -6.80 11.13 -0.23
N TRP A 80 -7.58 10.28 0.45
CA TRP A 80 -7.19 9.66 1.71
C TRP A 80 -7.35 8.14 1.61
N ALA A 81 -6.51 7.44 2.35
CA ALA A 81 -6.62 6.00 2.55
C ALA A 81 -6.35 5.69 4.02
N GLN A 82 -7.02 4.72 4.59
CA GLN A 82 -6.80 4.28 5.97
C GLN A 82 -6.47 2.81 6.01
N SER A 83 -5.75 2.41 7.05
CA SER A 83 -5.57 1.01 7.37
C SER A 83 -5.83 0.76 8.85
N MET A 84 -6.47 -0.37 9.13
CA MET A 84 -6.73 -0.85 10.48
C MET A 84 -6.14 -2.24 10.63
N ARG A 85 -5.47 -2.47 11.76
CA ARG A 85 -4.97 -3.77 12.17
C ARG A 85 -6.15 -4.65 12.57
N VAL A 86 -6.20 -5.85 11.99
CA VAL A 86 -7.18 -6.88 12.34
C VAL A 86 -6.45 -8.18 12.64
N GLN A 87 -7.14 -9.16 13.22
CA GLN A 87 -6.55 -10.47 13.45
C GLN A 87 -6.16 -11.11 12.11
N GLY A 88 -4.85 -11.31 11.90
CA GLY A 88 -4.31 -11.95 10.70
C GLY A 88 -3.78 -11.00 9.63
N GLY A 89 -4.06 -9.69 9.70
CA GLY A 89 -3.63 -8.77 8.66
C GLY A 89 -4.07 -7.33 8.87
N TRP A 90 -4.33 -6.67 7.75
CA TRP A 90 -4.78 -5.29 7.69
C TRP A 90 -6.00 -5.21 6.77
N ILE A 91 -6.97 -4.39 7.18
CA ILE A 91 -7.99 -3.88 6.27
C ILE A 91 -7.51 -2.55 5.74
N VAL A 92 -7.78 -2.29 4.47
CA VAL A 92 -7.51 -1.01 3.83
C VAL A 92 -8.80 -0.45 3.27
N GLU A 93 -9.06 0.82 3.59
CA GLU A 93 -10.18 1.56 3.03
C GLU A 93 -9.68 2.85 2.43
N VAL A 94 -10.41 3.34 1.44
CA VAL A 94 -10.04 4.51 0.66
C VAL A 94 -11.23 5.43 0.49
N ASP A 95 -10.97 6.69 0.19
CA ASP A 95 -12.04 7.62 -0.15
C ASP A 95 -12.83 7.16 -1.38
N GLY A 96 -14.15 7.31 -1.35
CA GLY A 96 -15.03 6.92 -2.46
C GLY A 96 -15.00 7.88 -3.66
N GLY A 97 -14.13 8.89 -3.66
CA GLY A 97 -14.07 9.98 -4.63
C GLY A 97 -14.84 11.25 -4.22
N THR A 98 -15.11 12.13 -5.17
CA THR A 98 -15.69 13.48 -4.93
C THR A 98 -17.21 13.56 -5.09
N GLY A 99 -17.91 12.42 -5.22
CA GLY A 99 -19.35 12.38 -5.43
C GLY A 99 -20.18 12.43 -4.13
N PRO A 100 -21.51 12.65 -4.23
CA PRO A 100 -22.42 12.61 -3.09
C PRO A 100 -22.52 11.21 -2.44
N GLU A 101 -22.02 10.16 -3.11
CA GLU A 101 -21.85 8.81 -2.56
C GLU A 101 -20.41 8.55 -2.08
N SER A 102 -19.68 9.60 -1.65
CA SER A 102 -18.32 9.49 -1.10
C SER A 102 -18.33 8.85 0.29
N PHE A 103 -18.70 7.59 0.33
CA PHE A 103 -18.46 6.70 1.46
C PHE A 103 -17.10 6.05 1.29
N ALA A 104 -16.50 5.65 2.41
CA ALA A 104 -15.32 4.81 2.40
C ALA A 104 -15.58 3.55 1.54
N ARG A 105 -14.58 3.17 0.75
CA ARG A 105 -14.61 1.92 -0.02
C ARG A 105 -13.56 0.99 0.52
N ARG A 106 -13.90 -0.29 0.64
CA ARG A 106 -12.96 -1.30 1.11
C ARG A 106 -12.17 -1.87 -0.07
N VAL A 107 -10.87 -2.05 0.12
CA VAL A 107 -10.01 -2.70 -0.86
C VAL A 107 -10.14 -4.21 -0.71
N GLN A 108 -10.33 -4.92 -1.82
CA GLN A 108 -10.42 -6.38 -1.86
C GLN A 108 -9.54 -6.95 -2.99
N ARG A 109 -9.00 -8.15 -2.78
CA ARG A 109 -8.23 -8.91 -3.78
C ARG A 109 -9.16 -9.53 -4.82
N ILE A 110 -8.84 -9.34 -6.10
CA ILE A 110 -9.59 -9.94 -7.21
C ILE A 110 -9.40 -11.45 -7.19
N GLY A 111 -10.51 -12.20 -7.22
CA GLY A 111 -10.48 -13.66 -7.24
C GLY A 111 -10.12 -14.29 -5.89
N GLY A 112 -10.07 -13.50 -4.81
CA GLY A 112 -10.02 -14.04 -3.46
C GLY A 112 -11.29 -14.85 -3.19
N ALA A 113 -11.13 -15.99 -2.52
CA ALA A 113 -12.26 -16.80 -2.12
C ALA A 113 -12.97 -16.10 -0.94
N MET A 114 -14.29 -15.90 -1.05
CA MET A 114 -15.18 -15.44 0.04
C MET A 114 -15.25 -16.43 1.23
N THR A 115 -14.30 -17.36 1.36
CA THR A 115 -14.45 -18.58 2.14
C THR A 115 -14.13 -18.43 3.62
N ASP A 116 -13.44 -17.36 4.03
CA ASP A 116 -13.08 -17.16 5.44
C ASP A 116 -13.61 -15.81 5.92
N VAL A 117 -14.83 -15.83 6.48
CA VAL A 117 -15.27 -14.73 7.35
C VAL A 117 -14.48 -14.89 8.64
N GLN A 118 -13.41 -14.10 8.78
CA GLN A 118 -12.64 -14.11 10.00
C GLN A 118 -13.31 -13.15 10.98
N ARG A 119 -13.89 -13.71 12.05
CA ARG A 119 -14.32 -12.94 13.22
C ARG A 119 -13.08 -12.36 13.88
N CYS A 120 -12.67 -11.18 13.45
CA CYS A 120 -11.75 -10.39 14.24
C CYS A 120 -12.57 -9.81 15.38
N CYS A 121 -12.04 -9.96 16.60
CA CYS A 121 -12.39 -9.26 17.84
C CYS A 121 -13.79 -8.64 17.88
N ALA A 122 -14.61 -9.03 18.86
CA ALA A 122 -15.69 -8.16 19.29
C ALA A 122 -15.10 -6.75 19.43
N ASP A 123 -15.62 -5.80 18.65
CA ASP A 123 -15.18 -4.41 18.68
C ASP A 123 -15.16 -3.97 20.16
N VAL A 124 -14.50 -2.86 20.49
CA VAL A 124 -14.54 -2.25 21.83
C VAL A 124 -16.00 -2.03 22.34
N VAL A 125 -17.00 -2.19 21.46
CA VAL A 125 -18.45 -2.07 21.68
C VAL A 125 -19.22 -3.42 21.64
N GLY A 126 -18.56 -4.57 21.52
CA GLY A 126 -19.22 -5.90 21.56
C GLY A 126 -19.98 -6.32 20.29
N ARG A 127 -19.86 -5.58 19.19
CA ARG A 127 -20.30 -6.03 17.86
C ARG A 127 -19.14 -6.78 17.22
N GLY A 128 -19.38 -7.97 16.68
CA GLY A 128 -18.35 -8.66 15.93
C GLY A 128 -18.40 -8.14 14.50
N THR A 129 -17.37 -7.43 14.06
CA THR A 129 -17.24 -7.07 12.64
C THR A 129 -16.72 -8.28 11.88
N ASN A 130 -17.42 -8.67 10.82
CA ASN A 130 -17.02 -9.76 9.94
C ASN A 130 -16.17 -9.20 8.81
N TYR A 131 -14.95 -9.71 8.63
CA TYR A 131 -14.12 -9.37 7.48
C TYR A 131 -14.05 -10.55 6.52
N PHE A 132 -14.21 -10.28 5.23
CA PHE A 132 -14.01 -11.31 4.21
C PHE A 132 -12.51 -11.51 3.99
N GLY A 133 -12.07 -12.76 3.83
CA GLY A 133 -10.66 -13.09 3.66
C GLY A 133 -9.99 -12.43 2.45
N ASP A 134 -10.76 -12.04 1.43
CA ASP A 134 -10.28 -11.30 0.27
C ASP A 134 -10.07 -9.80 0.52
N GLU A 135 -10.64 -9.24 1.59
CA GLU A 135 -10.38 -7.87 2.07
C GLU A 135 -9.13 -7.78 2.95
N MET A 136 -8.70 -8.92 3.49
CA MET A 136 -7.57 -8.98 4.41
C MET A 136 -6.24 -8.98 3.64
N ILE A 137 -5.46 -7.94 3.85
CA ILE A 137 -4.10 -7.84 3.35
C ILE A 137 -3.15 -8.33 4.45
N VAL A 138 -2.55 -9.51 4.25
CA VAL A 138 -1.73 -10.19 5.28
C VAL A 138 -0.35 -9.55 5.46
N SER A 139 0.17 -8.87 4.44
CA SER A 139 1.50 -8.29 4.44
C SER A 139 1.42 -6.78 4.67
N PRO A 140 2.16 -6.21 5.64
CA PRO A 140 2.21 -4.75 5.81
C PRO A 140 2.89 -4.06 4.63
N VAL A 141 3.71 -4.78 3.86
CA VAL A 141 4.30 -4.25 2.62
C VAL A 141 3.22 -4.12 1.54
N ASP A 142 2.36 -5.13 1.39
CA ASP A 142 1.27 -5.12 0.42
C ASP A 142 0.23 -4.04 0.78
N ALA A 143 -0.08 -3.90 2.07
CA ALA A 143 -0.98 -2.86 2.56
C ALA A 143 -0.39 -1.46 2.28
N ALA A 144 0.91 -1.26 2.53
CA ALA A 144 1.60 -0.01 2.19
C ALA A 144 1.57 0.26 0.68
N GLN A 145 1.77 -0.75 -0.17
CA GLN A 145 1.68 -0.59 -1.62
C GLN A 145 0.29 -0.14 -2.08
N VAL A 146 -0.78 -0.72 -1.51
CA VAL A 146 -2.16 -0.32 -1.80
C VAL A 146 -2.43 1.12 -1.37
N LEU A 147 -2.13 1.46 -0.11
CA LEU A 147 -2.30 2.82 0.42
C LEU A 147 -1.54 3.86 -0.41
N TRP A 148 -0.27 3.57 -0.72
CA TRP A 148 0.59 4.48 -1.48
C TRP A 148 0.10 4.66 -2.92
N ALA A 149 -0.27 3.56 -3.59
CA ALA A 149 -0.83 3.63 -4.93
C ALA A 149 -2.11 4.48 -4.96
N TRP A 150 -2.98 4.34 -3.96
CA TRP A 150 -4.20 5.14 -3.84
C TRP A 150 -3.89 6.64 -3.73
N ILE A 151 -2.98 7.00 -2.82
CA ILE A 151 -2.56 8.39 -2.66
C ILE A 151 -1.90 8.95 -3.92
N CYS A 152 -1.28 8.10 -4.74
CA CYS A 152 -0.74 8.47 -6.05
C CYS A 152 -1.78 8.48 -7.19
N GLY A 153 -3.05 8.17 -6.90
CA GLY A 153 -4.17 8.24 -7.84
C GLY A 153 -4.46 6.95 -8.60
N GLY A 154 -4.07 5.78 -8.06
CA GLY A 154 -4.31 4.49 -8.69
C GLY A 154 -4.62 3.37 -7.70
N LEU A 155 -4.85 2.17 -8.20
CA LEU A 155 -4.98 0.96 -7.40
C LEU A 155 -4.07 -0.12 -8.00
N PRO A 156 -3.32 -0.89 -7.19
CA PRO A 156 -2.45 -1.93 -7.73
C PRO A 156 -3.26 -3.02 -8.46
N ALA A 157 -2.64 -3.65 -9.47
CA ALA A 157 -3.23 -4.78 -10.15
C ALA A 157 -3.54 -5.92 -9.15
N GLY A 158 -4.67 -6.61 -9.37
CA GLY A 158 -5.12 -7.67 -8.48
C GLY A 158 -5.98 -7.18 -7.30
N TYR A 159 -6.26 -5.87 -7.22
CA TYR A 159 -7.20 -5.31 -6.24
C TYR A 159 -8.37 -4.60 -6.92
N THR A 160 -9.50 -4.53 -6.24
CA THR A 160 -10.68 -3.75 -6.63
C THR A 160 -11.31 -3.10 -5.39
N LEU A 161 -12.28 -2.21 -5.59
CA LEU A 161 -12.99 -1.50 -4.53
C LEU A 161 -14.39 -2.08 -4.33
N ARG A 162 -14.74 -2.41 -3.09
CA ARG A 162 -16.10 -2.74 -2.66
C ARG A 162 -16.73 -1.52 -2.01
N GLN A 163 -17.93 -1.16 -2.45
CA GLN A 163 -18.71 -0.12 -1.80
C GLN A 163 -19.19 -0.62 -0.43
N LEU A 164 -18.94 0.18 0.61
CA LEU A 164 -19.57 -0.03 1.91
C LEU A 164 -20.97 0.57 1.84
N VAL A 165 -21.98 -0.21 2.21
CA VAL A 165 -23.38 0.22 2.25
C VAL A 165 -23.78 0.39 3.71
N GLU A 166 -24.46 1.48 4.03
CA GLU A 166 -24.95 1.74 5.38
C GLU A 166 -25.85 0.58 5.85
N GLY A 167 -25.47 -0.07 6.95
CA GLY A 167 -26.26 -1.14 7.57
C GLY A 167 -25.90 -2.58 7.22
N ILE A 168 -24.83 -2.83 6.45
CA ILE A 168 -24.26 -4.18 6.24
C ILE A 168 -22.74 -4.11 6.46
N ASP A 169 -22.31 -4.50 7.67
CA ASP A 169 -20.92 -4.88 7.96
C ASP A 169 -20.70 -6.37 7.66
#